data_AF-A0A9D7T6D5-F1
#
_entry.id   AF-A0A9D7T6D5-F1
#
_cell.length_a   1.000
_cell.length_b   1.000
_cell.length_c   1.000
_cell.angle_alpha   90.00
_cell.angle_beta   90.00
_cell.angle_gamma   90.00
#
_symmetry.space_group_name_H-M   'P 1'
#
loop_
_entity.id
_entity.type
_entity.pdbx_description
1 polymer ?
#
loop_
_entity_poly.entity_id
_entity_poly.type
_entity_poly.pdbx_seq_one_letter_code
_entity_poly.pdbx_strand_id
1 'polypeptide(L)'
;MKAPRYTLCLVALALAGSAAGLLLSHAAPPVIHQAATPTPSDSSAVAIVRHAVTIKPGPATPTVLTNALNRSGEPVPVSCSTCHSTRSPNIERHSAAELTEFHQGLAYKHGDLSCLSCHNASNYDTLRKADSSAIAYPNVMELCGQCHGTQLRDYRAGAHGGMNGHWDLSRGSRERNNCVDCHDPHAPAYPRLKPVFAPVDRGARQQQERAAHADKESAHD
;
A
#
# COMPACT_ATOMS: atom_id res chain seq x y z
N MET A 1 44.23 -31.79 -6.67
CA MET A 1 43.05 -32.38 -7.34
C MET A 1 42.48 -33.48 -6.44
N LYS A 2 41.38 -33.20 -5.73
CA LYS A 2 40.70 -34.14 -4.81
C LYS A 2 39.26 -34.30 -5.31
N ALA A 3 38.87 -35.52 -5.64
CA ALA A 3 37.50 -35.83 -6.07
C ALA A 3 36.54 -35.92 -4.87
N PRO A 4 35.26 -35.54 -5.01
CA PRO A 4 34.28 -35.71 -3.95
C PRO A 4 33.66 -37.11 -3.99
N ARG A 5 33.45 -37.68 -2.80
CA ARG A 5 32.73 -38.94 -2.59
C ARG A 5 31.24 -38.62 -2.44
N TYR A 6 30.40 -39.18 -3.30
CA TYR A 6 28.94 -39.10 -3.17
C TYR A 6 28.45 -40.25 -2.28
N THR A 7 27.87 -39.91 -1.14
CA THR A 7 27.18 -40.87 -0.26
C THR A 7 25.73 -40.98 -0.72
N LEU A 8 25.37 -42.16 -1.25
CA LEU A 8 24.01 -42.49 -1.69
C LEU A 8 23.16 -42.83 -0.46
N CYS A 9 22.16 -42.00 -0.15
CA CYS A 9 21.21 -42.25 0.93
C CYS A 9 20.01 -43.04 0.38
N LEU A 10 19.93 -44.33 0.71
CA LEU A 10 18.77 -45.18 0.43
C LEU A 10 17.64 -44.84 1.42
N VAL A 11 16.55 -44.26 0.91
CA VAL A 11 15.30 -44.05 1.68
C VAL A 11 14.44 -45.30 1.51
N ALA A 12 14.20 -46.02 2.62
CA ALA A 12 13.29 -47.15 2.66
C ALA A 12 11.83 -46.65 2.69
N LEU A 13 11.05 -47.04 1.69
CA LEU A 13 9.60 -46.81 1.64
C LEU A 13 8.89 -47.86 2.54
N ALA A 14 8.25 -47.40 3.61
CA ALA A 14 7.33 -48.22 4.40
C ALA A 14 5.90 -48.02 3.88
N LEU A 15 5.31 -49.06 3.29
CA LEU A 15 3.88 -49.10 2.95
C LEU A 15 3.09 -49.49 4.21
N ALA A 16 2.34 -48.54 4.76
CA ALA A 16 1.30 -48.80 5.76
C ALA A 16 -0.07 -48.83 5.07
N GLY A 17 -0.67 -50.02 4.96
CA GLY A 17 -2.04 -50.20 4.50
C GLY A 17 -3.04 -49.69 5.52
N SER A 18 -3.97 -48.83 5.10
CA SER A 18 -5.10 -48.38 5.91
C SER A 18 -6.39 -48.96 5.33
N ALA A 19 -7.11 -49.74 6.14
CA ALA A 19 -8.40 -50.30 5.82
C ALA A 19 -9.47 -49.21 5.73
N ALA A 20 -10.15 -49.12 4.58
CA ALA A 20 -11.28 -48.23 4.38
C ALA A 20 -12.54 -48.82 5.02
N GLY A 21 -12.94 -48.27 6.18
CA GLY A 21 -14.27 -48.50 6.77
C GLY A 21 -15.31 -47.66 6.04
N LEU A 22 -16.27 -48.32 5.39
CA LEU A 22 -17.37 -47.69 4.67
C LEU A 22 -18.48 -47.31 5.67
N LEU A 23 -18.48 -46.08 6.16
CA LEU A 23 -19.59 -45.51 6.95
C LEU A 23 -20.64 -44.94 5.98
N LEU A 24 -21.80 -45.60 5.90
CA LEU A 24 -22.98 -45.07 5.18
C LEU A 24 -23.60 -43.91 5.99
N SER A 25 -23.20 -42.68 5.67
CA SER A 25 -23.93 -41.47 6.09
C SER A 25 -25.28 -41.41 5.38
N HIS A 26 -26.36 -41.49 6.14
CA HIS A 26 -27.72 -41.22 5.65
C HIS A 26 -27.88 -39.71 5.53
N ALA A 27 -27.77 -39.18 4.32
CA ALA A 27 -28.06 -37.79 4.03
C ALA A 27 -29.56 -37.52 4.20
N ALA A 28 -29.92 -36.58 5.09
CA ALA A 28 -31.28 -36.07 5.19
C ALA A 28 -31.67 -35.34 3.89
N PRO A 29 -32.93 -35.43 3.44
CA PRO A 29 -33.37 -34.75 2.23
C PRO A 29 -33.27 -33.22 2.40
N PRO A 30 -32.95 -32.47 1.33
CA PRO A 30 -32.85 -31.02 1.40
C PRO A 30 -34.23 -30.41 1.70
N VAL A 31 -34.30 -29.62 2.77
CA VAL A 31 -35.44 -28.73 3.02
C VAL A 31 -35.36 -27.61 1.99
N ILE A 32 -36.20 -27.69 0.96
CA ILE A 32 -36.37 -26.59 0.01
C ILE A 32 -37.19 -25.52 0.70
N HIS A 33 -36.52 -24.48 1.22
CA HIS A 33 -37.21 -23.25 1.56
C HIS A 33 -37.64 -22.57 0.26
N GLN A 34 -38.96 -22.51 0.05
CA GLN A 34 -39.56 -21.77 -1.04
C GLN A 34 -39.15 -20.31 -0.88
N ALA A 35 -38.35 -19.79 -1.82
CA ALA A 35 -38.00 -18.39 -1.86
C ALA A 35 -39.30 -17.59 -2.01
N ALA A 36 -39.59 -16.72 -1.03
CA ALA A 36 -40.68 -15.77 -1.14
C ALA A 36 -40.48 -14.95 -2.43
N THR A 37 -41.52 -14.86 -3.24
CA THR A 37 -41.51 -14.03 -4.44
C THR A 37 -41.25 -12.58 -4.03
N PRO A 38 -40.24 -11.90 -4.61
CA PRO A 38 -40.02 -10.49 -4.34
C PRO A 38 -41.24 -9.71 -4.86
N THR A 39 -41.90 -8.98 -3.95
CA THR A 39 -42.88 -7.98 -4.31
C THR A 39 -42.23 -6.93 -5.23
N PRO A 40 -42.88 -6.50 -6.31
CA PRO A 40 -42.34 -5.43 -7.14
C PRO A 40 -42.41 -4.13 -6.33
N SER A 41 -41.30 -3.78 -5.69
CA SER A 41 -41.12 -2.46 -5.11
C SER A 41 -41.00 -1.48 -6.26
N ASP A 42 -42.02 -0.64 -6.40
CA ASP A 42 -42.08 0.49 -7.31
C ASP A 42 -41.06 1.54 -6.86
N SER A 43 -39.78 1.23 -7.03
CA SER A 43 -38.67 2.12 -6.76
C SER A 43 -38.25 2.73 -8.08
N SER A 44 -38.91 3.83 -8.45
CA SER A 44 -38.33 4.78 -9.39
C SER A 44 -37.10 5.41 -8.73
N ALA A 45 -35.99 4.67 -8.77
CA ALA A 45 -34.72 5.09 -8.22
C ALA A 45 -34.19 6.21 -9.10
N VAL A 46 -34.34 7.45 -8.66
CA VAL A 46 -33.64 8.59 -9.24
C VAL A 46 -32.15 8.28 -9.13
N ALA A 47 -31.50 8.05 -10.27
CA ALA A 47 -30.07 7.79 -10.32
C ALA A 47 -29.34 9.01 -9.76
N ILE A 48 -28.79 8.86 -8.55
CA ILE A 48 -27.96 9.91 -7.94
C ILE A 48 -26.69 9.99 -8.77
N VAL A 49 -26.56 11.07 -9.54
CA VAL A 49 -25.33 11.38 -10.28
C VAL A 49 -24.22 11.55 -9.26
N ARG A 50 -23.17 10.73 -9.38
CA ARG A 50 -21.95 10.86 -8.58
C ARG A 50 -20.85 11.44 -9.44
N HIS A 51 -20.25 12.51 -8.97
CA HIS A 51 -19.08 13.12 -9.59
C HIS A 51 -17.85 12.22 -9.47
N ALA A 52 -16.89 12.44 -10.37
CA ALA A 52 -15.69 11.62 -10.48
C ALA A 52 -14.79 11.69 -9.25
N VAL A 53 -14.12 10.56 -8.98
CA VAL A 53 -12.97 10.48 -8.08
C VAL A 53 -11.73 10.25 -8.92
N THR A 54 -10.78 11.17 -8.87
CA THR A 54 -9.50 11.06 -9.58
C THR A 54 -8.35 10.82 -8.61
N ILE A 55 -7.31 10.12 -9.07
CA ILE A 55 -6.05 9.96 -8.34
C ILE A 55 -5.00 10.79 -9.09
N LYS A 56 -4.25 11.62 -8.36
CA LYS A 56 -3.14 12.39 -8.92
C LYS A 56 -2.12 11.44 -9.51
N PRO A 57 -1.81 11.53 -10.81
CA PRO A 57 -0.74 10.73 -11.37
C PRO A 57 0.59 11.15 -10.73
N GLY A 58 1.50 10.19 -10.59
CA GLY A 58 2.91 10.50 -10.34
C GLY A 58 3.53 11.32 -11.48
N PRO A 59 4.75 11.84 -11.32
CA PRO A 59 5.41 12.61 -12.36
C PRO A 59 5.58 11.78 -13.64
N ALA A 60 5.32 12.40 -14.79
CA ALA A 60 5.48 11.74 -16.09
C ALA A 60 6.95 11.39 -16.38
N THR A 61 7.88 12.23 -15.93
CA THR A 61 9.32 12.01 -16.08
C THR A 61 9.96 11.95 -14.69
N PRO A 62 10.57 10.82 -14.30
CA PRO A 62 11.29 10.73 -13.04
C PRO A 62 12.56 11.58 -13.12
N THR A 63 12.78 12.41 -12.11
CA THR A 63 13.98 13.22 -12.01
C THR A 63 14.52 13.20 -10.60
N VAL A 64 15.84 13.37 -10.49
CA VAL A 64 16.51 13.65 -9.23
C VAL A 64 16.96 15.11 -9.24
N LEU A 65 16.79 15.80 -8.11
CA LEU A 65 17.28 17.16 -7.96
C LEU A 65 18.78 17.13 -7.71
N THR A 66 19.52 17.97 -8.42
CA THR A 66 20.96 18.15 -8.22
C THR A 66 21.24 19.37 -7.35
N ASN A 67 22.47 19.51 -6.87
CA ASN A 67 22.90 20.72 -6.14
C ASN A 67 23.17 21.92 -7.06
N ALA A 68 23.09 21.75 -8.39
CA ALA A 68 23.21 22.85 -9.34
C ALA A 68 21.90 23.66 -9.34
N LEU A 69 22.01 24.99 -9.41
CA LEU A 69 20.85 25.88 -9.46
C LEU A 69 20.65 26.45 -10.87
N ASN A 70 19.40 26.58 -11.29
CA ASN A 70 19.03 27.30 -12.50
C ASN A 70 19.07 28.83 -12.27
N ARG A 71 18.70 29.62 -13.29
CA ARG A 71 18.70 31.09 -13.18
C ARG A 71 17.70 31.65 -12.15
N SER A 72 16.65 30.90 -11.82
CA SER A 72 15.68 31.25 -10.76
C SER A 72 16.14 30.82 -9.36
N GLY A 73 17.30 30.17 -9.24
CA GLY A 73 17.81 29.69 -7.95
C GLY A 73 17.22 28.35 -7.51
N GLU A 74 16.56 27.62 -8.42
CA GLU A 74 15.94 26.31 -8.12
C GLU A 74 16.89 25.17 -8.49
N PRO A 75 16.90 24.06 -7.72
CA PRO A 75 17.66 22.86 -8.06
C PRO A 75 17.35 22.35 -9.46
N VAL A 76 18.37 22.06 -10.26
CA VAL A 76 18.21 21.53 -11.62
C VAL A 76 17.80 20.05 -11.54
N PRO A 77 16.63 19.68 -12.09
CA PRO A 77 16.22 18.29 -12.19
C PRO A 77 16.96 17.59 -13.33
N VAL A 78 17.37 16.34 -13.11
CA VAL A 78 18.02 15.50 -14.12
C VAL A 78 17.31 14.16 -14.22
N SER A 79 17.06 13.68 -15.44
CA SER A 79 16.42 12.37 -15.65
C SER A 79 17.33 11.23 -15.21
N CYS A 80 16.74 10.11 -14.80
CA CYS A 80 17.50 8.93 -14.39
C CYS A 80 18.37 8.39 -15.54
N SER A 81 17.82 8.35 -16.75
CA SER A 81 18.53 7.94 -17.97
C SER A 81 19.80 8.73 -18.27
N THR A 82 19.90 10.00 -17.83
CA THR A 82 21.09 10.82 -18.04
C THR A 82 22.35 10.18 -17.45
N CYS A 83 22.24 9.51 -16.30
CA CYS A 83 23.36 8.81 -15.67
C CYS A 83 23.30 7.28 -15.85
N HIS A 84 22.11 6.70 -15.97
CA HIS A 84 21.95 5.24 -16.02
C HIS A 84 22.07 4.64 -17.43
N SER A 85 22.10 5.45 -18.49
CA SER A 85 22.36 4.96 -19.87
C SER A 85 23.80 4.47 -20.09
N THR A 86 24.75 4.90 -19.25
CA THR A 86 26.17 4.58 -19.37
C THR A 86 26.69 3.69 -18.23
N ARG A 87 25.79 3.22 -17.35
CA ARG A 87 26.14 2.42 -16.17
C ARG A 87 25.50 1.05 -16.21
N SER A 88 26.28 0.03 -15.86
CA SER A 88 25.75 -1.32 -15.71
C SER A 88 24.87 -1.43 -14.46
N PRO A 89 23.62 -1.93 -14.59
CA PRO A 89 22.78 -2.24 -13.44
C PRO A 89 23.41 -3.37 -12.62
N ASN A 90 23.18 -3.37 -11.30
CA ASN A 90 23.61 -4.44 -10.41
C ASN A 90 22.42 -4.89 -9.56
N ILE A 91 21.99 -6.14 -9.77
CA ILE A 91 20.84 -6.72 -9.08
C ILE A 91 21.14 -7.10 -7.64
N GLU A 92 22.40 -7.35 -7.30
CA GLU A 92 22.81 -7.70 -5.95
C GLU A 92 22.72 -6.52 -4.98
N ARG A 93 22.56 -5.29 -5.48
CA ARG A 93 22.49 -4.11 -4.63
C ARG A 93 21.10 -3.96 -4.00
N HIS A 94 21.07 -4.08 -2.68
CA HIS A 94 19.86 -4.06 -1.86
C HIS A 94 19.96 -3.09 -0.67
N SER A 95 21.05 -2.31 -0.58
CA SER A 95 21.24 -1.31 0.46
C SER A 95 21.76 0.02 -0.10
N ALA A 96 21.25 1.13 0.44
CA ALA A 96 21.75 2.46 0.12
C ALA A 96 23.21 2.67 0.57
N ALA A 97 23.69 1.93 1.58
CA ALA A 97 25.08 2.01 2.05
C ALA A 97 26.10 1.46 1.03
N GLU A 98 25.65 0.66 0.05
CA GLU A 98 26.49 0.13 -1.04
C GLU A 98 26.66 1.11 -2.20
N LEU A 99 25.88 2.20 -2.20
CA LEU A 99 26.00 3.27 -3.17
C LEU A 99 27.16 4.15 -2.71
N THR A 100 28.23 4.25 -3.50
CA THR A 100 29.46 4.99 -3.15
C THR A 100 29.70 6.23 -4.01
N GLU A 101 28.94 6.38 -5.10
CA GLU A 101 29.01 7.53 -6.00
C GLU A 101 27.75 8.40 -5.84
N PHE A 102 26.77 8.23 -6.71
CA PHE A 102 25.53 9.00 -6.70
C PHE A 102 24.54 8.40 -5.69
N HIS A 103 23.56 9.19 -5.24
CA HIS A 103 22.55 8.83 -4.23
C HIS A 103 23.08 8.67 -2.79
N GLN A 104 24.21 9.30 -2.45
CA GLN A 104 24.68 9.35 -1.06
C GLN A 104 23.62 9.96 -0.14
N GLY A 105 23.49 9.40 1.07
CA GLY A 105 22.53 9.87 2.07
C GLY A 105 21.09 9.37 1.88
N LEU A 106 20.83 8.56 0.84
CA LEU A 106 19.53 7.90 0.67
C LEU A 106 19.23 6.98 1.85
N ALA A 107 18.05 7.13 2.46
CA ALA A 107 17.54 6.17 3.43
C ALA A 107 16.76 5.07 2.69
N TYR A 108 17.12 3.81 2.91
CA TYR A 108 16.41 2.66 2.32
C TYR A 108 15.87 1.75 3.42
N LYS A 109 14.56 1.46 3.38
CA LYS A 109 13.81 0.69 4.37
C LYS A 109 12.79 -0.26 3.71
N HIS A 110 13.26 -1.05 2.75
CA HIS A 110 12.49 -2.11 2.09
C HIS A 110 13.07 -3.53 2.31
N GLY A 111 13.87 -3.71 3.37
CA GLY A 111 14.55 -4.97 3.68
C GLY A 111 15.65 -5.26 2.68
N ASP A 112 15.77 -6.53 2.27
CA ASP A 112 16.80 -7.00 1.33
C ASP A 112 16.32 -6.98 -0.13
N LEU A 113 15.27 -6.21 -0.44
CA LEU A 113 14.84 -6.03 -1.82
C LEU A 113 15.93 -5.30 -2.62
N SER A 114 16.22 -5.79 -3.81
CA SER A 114 17.09 -5.10 -4.75
C SER A 114 16.45 -3.78 -5.18
N CYS A 115 17.27 -2.78 -5.50
CA CYS A 115 16.77 -1.57 -6.18
C CYS A 115 16.00 -1.92 -7.47
N LEU A 116 16.40 -3.02 -8.13
CA LEU A 116 15.80 -3.52 -9.38
C LEU A 116 14.53 -4.36 -9.19
N SER A 117 14.08 -4.52 -7.95
CA SER A 117 12.72 -5.01 -7.64
C SER A 117 11.65 -3.98 -7.98
N CYS A 118 12.03 -2.70 -8.08
CA CYS A 118 11.13 -1.59 -8.43
C CYS A 118 11.60 -0.81 -9.66
N HIS A 119 12.91 -0.59 -9.80
CA HIS A 119 13.46 0.12 -10.96
C HIS A 119 13.73 -0.81 -12.13
N ASN A 120 13.50 -0.32 -13.35
CA ASN A 120 13.76 -1.08 -14.55
C ASN A 120 15.22 -0.91 -15.00
N ALA A 121 15.96 -2.02 -14.96
CA ALA A 121 17.38 -2.07 -15.31
C ALA A 121 17.69 -1.67 -16.76
N SER A 122 16.76 -1.90 -17.70
CA SER A 122 16.93 -1.54 -19.11
C SER A 122 16.50 -0.11 -19.42
N ASN A 123 15.69 0.49 -18.56
CA ASN A 123 15.23 1.87 -18.71
C ASN A 123 14.79 2.45 -17.35
N TYR A 124 15.70 3.18 -16.69
CA TYR A 124 15.43 3.79 -15.39
C TYR A 124 14.39 4.92 -15.41
N ASP A 125 13.98 5.39 -16.59
CA ASP A 125 12.83 6.29 -16.75
C ASP A 125 11.49 5.53 -16.63
N THR A 126 11.54 4.23 -16.40
CA THR A 126 10.40 3.37 -16.06
C THR A 126 10.68 2.55 -14.80
N LEU A 127 9.61 2.01 -14.25
CA LEU A 127 9.62 1.05 -13.15
C LEU A 127 9.42 -0.37 -13.71
N ARG A 128 9.64 -1.38 -12.88
CA ARG A 128 9.55 -2.80 -13.24
C ARG A 128 8.65 -3.53 -12.27
N LYS A 129 7.72 -4.34 -12.79
CA LYS A 129 6.85 -5.23 -12.02
C LYS A 129 7.55 -6.55 -11.67
N ALA A 130 6.95 -7.35 -10.79
CA ALA A 130 7.51 -8.63 -10.38
C ALA A 130 7.67 -9.63 -11.54
N ASP A 131 6.80 -9.54 -12.55
CA ASP A 131 6.87 -10.30 -13.81
C ASP A 131 7.91 -9.75 -14.82
N SER A 132 8.68 -8.73 -14.42
CA SER A 132 9.65 -8.00 -15.23
C SER A 132 9.10 -7.05 -16.29
N SER A 133 7.79 -6.92 -16.43
CA SER A 133 7.21 -5.94 -17.36
C SER A 133 7.43 -4.51 -16.86
N ALA A 134 7.57 -3.58 -17.80
CA ALA A 134 7.77 -2.17 -17.50
C ALA A 134 6.44 -1.50 -17.08
N ILE A 135 6.54 -0.52 -16.19
CA ILE A 135 5.42 0.34 -15.80
C ILE A 135 5.87 1.79 -15.70
N ALA A 136 5.03 2.72 -16.17
CA ALA A 136 5.31 4.14 -16.12
C ALA A 136 5.16 4.69 -14.68
N TYR A 137 5.97 5.69 -14.31
CA TYR A 137 5.93 6.32 -12.99
C TYR A 137 4.55 6.84 -12.56
N PRO A 138 3.70 7.40 -13.45
CA PRO A 138 2.33 7.77 -13.10
C PRO A 138 1.49 6.64 -12.52
N ASN A 139 1.83 5.38 -12.84
CA ASN A 139 1.11 4.18 -12.42
C ASN A 139 1.78 3.47 -11.23
N VAL A 140 2.64 4.15 -10.46
CA VAL A 140 3.37 3.59 -9.31
C VAL A 140 2.49 2.83 -8.30
N MET A 141 1.21 3.19 -8.17
CA MET A 141 0.28 2.47 -7.28
C MET A 141 0.05 1.00 -7.68
N GLU A 142 0.10 0.67 -8.98
CA GLU A 142 0.03 -0.73 -9.44
C GLU A 142 1.27 -1.51 -8.99
N LEU A 143 2.46 -0.91 -9.09
CA LEU A 143 3.72 -1.51 -8.61
C LEU A 143 3.64 -1.80 -7.11
N CYS A 144 3.31 -0.80 -6.29
CA CYS A 144 3.22 -0.93 -4.84
C CYS A 144 2.17 -1.98 -4.42
N GLY A 145 1.07 -2.05 -5.16
CA GLY A 145 -0.05 -2.97 -4.92
C GLY A 145 0.30 -4.45 -4.99
N GLN A 146 1.39 -4.81 -5.67
CA GLN A 146 1.85 -6.21 -5.77
C GLN A 146 2.24 -6.79 -4.40
N CYS A 147 2.73 -5.95 -3.48
CA CYS A 147 3.09 -6.36 -2.12
C CYS A 147 2.19 -5.72 -1.06
N HIS A 148 1.79 -4.46 -1.23
CA HIS A 148 0.93 -3.72 -0.31
C HIS A 148 -0.55 -3.84 -0.66
N GLY A 149 -1.01 -5.06 -0.93
CA GLY A 149 -2.36 -5.33 -1.43
C GLY A 149 -3.47 -4.87 -0.48
N THR A 150 -3.29 -5.08 0.83
CA THR A 150 -4.22 -4.63 1.87
C THR A 150 -4.36 -3.10 1.86
N GLN A 151 -3.23 -2.38 1.82
CA GLN A 151 -3.24 -0.91 1.77
C GLN A 151 -3.88 -0.40 0.48
N LEU A 152 -3.57 -1.02 -0.67
CA LEU A 152 -4.19 -0.64 -1.95
C LEU A 152 -5.70 -0.91 -1.96
N ARG A 153 -6.17 -2.03 -1.38
CA ARG A 153 -7.59 -2.34 -1.24
C ARG A 153 -8.29 -1.28 -0.39
N ASP A 154 -7.76 -0.99 0.79
CA ASP A 154 -8.36 -0.03 1.73
C ASP A 154 -8.31 1.40 1.15
N TYR A 155 -7.22 1.75 0.47
CA TYR A 155 -7.12 2.97 -0.31
C TYR A 155 -8.21 3.01 -1.39
N ARG A 156 -8.41 1.98 -2.21
CA ARG A 156 -9.46 1.96 -3.25
C ARG A 156 -10.87 2.08 -2.66
N ALA A 157 -11.10 1.52 -1.47
CA ALA A 157 -12.35 1.67 -0.72
C ALA A 157 -12.53 3.07 -0.08
N GLY A 158 -11.52 3.94 -0.16
CA GLY A 158 -11.57 5.30 0.38
C GLY A 158 -11.21 5.40 1.87
N ALA A 159 -10.72 4.34 2.49
CA ALA A 159 -10.32 4.29 3.91
C ALA A 159 -8.90 4.85 4.15
N HIS A 160 -8.47 5.82 3.34
CA HIS A 160 -7.11 6.37 3.40
C HIS A 160 -7.15 7.90 3.23
N GLY A 161 -6.26 8.61 3.94
CA GLY A 161 -6.14 10.07 3.86
C GLY A 161 -5.59 10.58 2.51
N GLY A 162 -5.43 11.89 2.39
CA GLY A 162 -4.91 12.55 1.19
C GLY A 162 -5.98 12.83 0.12
N MET A 163 -7.21 13.15 0.54
CA MET A 163 -8.32 13.51 -0.36
C MET A 163 -8.59 15.01 -0.31
N ASN A 164 -8.83 15.63 -1.46
CA ASN A 164 -9.28 17.01 -1.61
C ASN A 164 -10.59 17.08 -2.40
N GLY A 165 -11.44 18.06 -2.11
CA GLY A 165 -12.76 18.22 -2.75
C GLY A 165 -13.90 17.68 -1.89
N HIS A 166 -14.92 17.10 -2.52
CA HIS A 166 -16.19 16.79 -1.85
C HIS A 166 -16.17 15.40 -1.21
N TRP A 167 -16.59 15.33 0.06
CA TRP A 167 -16.86 14.04 0.71
C TRP A 167 -18.14 13.39 0.15
N ASP A 168 -19.15 14.22 -0.14
CA ASP A 168 -20.39 13.84 -0.80
C ASP A 168 -20.26 14.03 -2.31
N LEU A 169 -20.09 12.90 -3.01
CA LEU A 169 -19.92 12.90 -4.46
C LEU A 169 -21.19 13.28 -5.24
N SER A 170 -22.33 13.50 -4.60
CA SER A 170 -23.48 14.14 -5.27
C SER A 170 -23.30 15.65 -5.42
N ARG A 171 -22.35 16.25 -4.67
CA ARG A 171 -22.15 17.70 -4.60
C ARG A 171 -20.92 18.21 -5.38
N GLY A 172 -20.01 17.31 -5.75
CA GLY A 172 -18.87 17.66 -6.59
C GLY A 172 -17.81 16.57 -6.63
N SER A 173 -16.77 16.80 -7.43
CA SER A 173 -15.67 15.86 -7.61
C SER A 173 -14.75 15.80 -6.39
N ARG A 174 -13.93 14.74 -6.37
CA ARG A 174 -12.90 14.50 -5.37
C ARG A 174 -11.61 14.06 -6.04
N GLU A 175 -10.51 14.65 -5.61
CA GLU A 175 -9.17 14.25 -6.03
C GLU A 175 -8.47 13.57 -4.85
N ARG A 176 -7.60 12.61 -5.16
CA ARG A 176 -6.85 11.83 -4.18
C ARG A 176 -5.38 11.80 -4.53
N ASN A 177 -4.52 11.91 -3.52
CA ASN A 177 -3.08 11.76 -3.68
C ASN A 177 -2.72 10.29 -3.99
N ASN A 178 -1.73 10.05 -4.84
CA ASN A 178 -1.11 8.73 -4.98
C ASN A 178 -0.23 8.39 -3.75
N CYS A 179 0.32 7.18 -3.70
CA CYS A 179 1.13 6.73 -2.56
C CYS A 179 2.36 7.62 -2.30
N VAL A 180 3.07 8.03 -3.35
CA VAL A 180 4.36 8.72 -3.23
C VAL A 180 4.22 10.23 -3.05
N ASP A 181 3.01 10.77 -3.19
CA ASP A 181 2.73 12.17 -2.84
C ASP A 181 2.91 12.43 -1.33
N CYS A 182 2.79 11.37 -0.50
CA CYS A 182 2.89 11.50 0.96
C CYS A 182 3.95 10.56 1.56
N HIS A 183 4.19 9.38 0.97
CA HIS A 183 5.20 8.44 1.43
C HIS A 183 6.49 8.54 0.61
N ASP A 184 7.64 8.54 1.29
CA ASP A 184 8.92 8.32 0.62
C ASP A 184 8.99 6.88 0.08
N PRO A 185 9.11 6.64 -1.24
CA PRO A 185 9.14 5.30 -1.80
C PRO A 185 10.34 4.45 -1.33
N HIS A 186 11.41 5.06 -0.81
CA HIS A 186 12.57 4.33 -0.28
C HIS A 186 12.47 4.09 1.22
N ALA A 187 11.71 4.91 1.95
CA ALA A 187 11.43 4.75 3.37
C ALA A 187 9.97 5.11 3.72
N PRO A 188 8.98 4.29 3.34
CA PRO A 188 7.57 4.71 3.35
C PRO A 188 6.95 4.96 4.72
N ALA A 189 7.51 4.42 5.80
CA ALA A 189 6.94 4.56 7.13
C ALA A 189 7.10 6.00 7.65
N TYR A 190 5.99 6.62 8.08
CA TYR A 190 6.07 7.91 8.76
C TYR A 190 6.79 7.79 10.10
N PRO A 191 7.57 8.81 10.49
CA PRO A 191 8.11 8.89 11.84
C PRO A 191 6.97 8.97 12.86
N ARG A 192 7.17 8.38 14.04
CA ARG A 192 6.24 8.54 15.16
C ARG A 192 6.31 9.98 15.65
N LEU A 193 5.18 10.67 15.61
CA LEU A 193 5.04 12.02 16.10
C LEU A 193 4.54 11.96 17.55
N LYS A 194 5.20 12.71 18.45
CA LYS A 194 4.64 12.97 19.79
C LYS A 194 3.71 14.18 19.67
N PRO A 195 2.41 14.06 19.98
CA PRO A 195 1.52 15.21 20.04
C PRO A 195 2.11 16.27 20.97
N VAL A 196 2.13 17.53 20.51
CA VAL A 196 2.65 18.66 21.31
C VAL A 196 1.78 18.89 22.54
N PHE A 197 0.47 18.67 22.40
CA PHE A 197 -0.49 18.74 23.50
C PHE A 197 -1.06 17.35 23.77
N ALA A 198 -1.34 17.07 25.04
CA ALA A 198 -2.09 15.86 25.40
C ALA A 198 -3.44 15.86 24.67
N PRO A 199 -3.89 14.70 24.16
CA PRO A 199 -5.24 14.59 23.59
C PRO A 199 -6.28 15.06 24.61
N VAL A 200 -7.14 16.00 24.21
CA VAL A 200 -8.27 16.40 25.05
C VAL A 200 -9.33 15.32 24.95
N ASP A 201 -9.46 14.52 26.01
CA ASP A 201 -10.56 13.57 26.12
C ASP A 201 -11.85 14.32 26.47
N ARG A 202 -12.67 14.57 25.46
CA ARG A 202 -13.97 15.23 25.62
C ARG A 202 -14.93 14.41 26.48
N GLY A 203 -14.82 13.09 26.46
CA GLY A 203 -15.67 12.18 27.26
C GLY A 203 -15.32 12.28 28.74
N ALA A 204 -14.04 12.22 29.08
CA ALA A 204 -13.56 12.43 30.44
C ALA A 204 -13.92 13.83 30.95
N ARG A 205 -13.76 14.86 30.12
CA ARG A 205 -14.13 16.23 30.48
C ARG A 205 -15.63 16.36 30.77
N GLN A 206 -16.48 15.78 29.92
CA GLN A 206 -17.92 15.77 30.15
C GLN A 206 -18.33 14.98 31.39
N GLN A 207 -17.64 13.88 31.73
CA GLN A 207 -17.89 13.13 32.96
C GLN A 207 -17.54 13.96 34.20
N GLN A 208 -16.41 14.67 34.19
CA GLN A 208 -16.01 15.57 35.26
C GLN A 208 -16.99 16.74 35.43
N GLU A 209 -17.42 17.35 34.32
CA GLU A 209 -18.44 18.41 34.32
C GLU A 209 -19.75 17.89 34.93
N ARG A 210 -20.22 16.69 34.53
CA ARG A 210 -21.43 16.07 35.09
C ARG A 210 -21.31 15.78 36.59
N ALA A 211 -20.18 15.24 37.04
CA ALA A 211 -19.94 14.99 38.47
C ALA A 211 -19.96 16.28 39.28
N ALA A 212 -19.27 17.33 38.81
CA ALA A 212 -19.22 18.63 39.47
C ALA A 212 -20.59 19.35 39.52
N HIS A 213 -21.51 19.04 38.62
CA HIS A 213 -22.90 19.53 38.68
C HIS A 213 -23.74 18.74 39.69
N ALA A 214 -23.61 17.41 39.74
CA ALA A 214 -24.31 16.57 40.72
C ALA A 214 -23.93 16.91 42.17
N ASP A 215 -22.65 17.22 42.42
CA ASP A 215 -22.16 17.60 43.75
C ASP A 215 -22.67 18.98 44.22
N LYS A 216 -23.08 19.86 43.29
CA LYS A 216 -23.69 21.16 43.62
C LYS A 216 -25.17 21.05 43.93
N GLU A 217 -25.86 20.11 43.30
CA GLU A 217 -27.28 19.87 43.49
C GLU A 217 -27.56 19.20 44.84
N SER A 218 -26.66 18.32 45.30
CA SER A 218 -26.73 17.69 46.63
C SER A 218 -26.35 18.60 47.80
N ALA A 219 -25.79 19.79 47.54
CA ALA A 219 -25.38 20.75 48.56
C ALA A 219 -26.45 21.83 48.85
N HIS A 220 -27.64 21.70 48.26
CA HIS A 220 -28.77 22.64 48.43
C HIS A 220 -30.01 22.02 49.09
N ASP A 221 -29.91 20.74 49.50
CA ASP A 221 -30.84 20.05 50.41
C ASP A 221 -30.25 19.96 51.82
#